data_AF-A0A101HGR2-F1
#
_entry.id   AF-A0A101HGR2-F1
#
_cell.length_a   1.000
_cell.length_b   1.000
_cell.length_c   1.000
_cell.angle_alpha   90.00
_cell.angle_beta   90.00
_cell.angle_gamma   90.00
#
_symmetry.space_group_name_H-M   'P 1'
#
loop_
_entity.id
_entity.type
_entity.pdbx_description
1 polymer ?
#
loop_
_entity_poly.entity_id
_entity_poly.type
_entity_poly.pdbx_seq_one_letter_code
_entity_poly.pdbx_strand_id
1 'polypeptide(L)' 'MTKYSGILFFLVTLWMTLSCGSREGTLIQGRIEHIDSSYIVATHLSSDSLVIDTIQVDDKGRFSYATNPDTLTAYS' A
#
# COMPACT_ATOMS: atom_id res chain seq x y z
N MET A 1 36.04 -14.76 -19.62
CA MET A 1 35.29 -14.07 -18.54
C MET A 1 34.23 -13.09 -19.06
N THR A 2 34.29 -12.61 -20.30
CA THR A 2 33.32 -11.67 -20.89
C THR A 2 31.94 -12.28 -21.22
N LYS A 3 31.87 -13.56 -21.60
CA LYS A 3 30.60 -14.24 -21.94
C LYS A 3 29.64 -14.38 -20.75
N TYR A 4 30.16 -14.63 -19.55
CA TYR A 4 29.35 -14.72 -18.33
C TYR A 4 28.84 -13.34 -17.86
N SER A 5 29.57 -12.26 -18.17
CA SER A 5 29.18 -10.89 -17.86
C SER A 5 27.91 -10.46 -18.61
N GLY A 6 27.79 -10.83 -19.90
CA GLY A 6 26.58 -10.53 -20.68
C GLY A 6 25.33 -11.26 -20.18
N ILE A 7 25.47 -12.52 -19.76
CA ILE A 7 24.38 -13.31 -19.17
C ILE A 7 23.94 -12.70 -17.84
N LEU A 8 24.89 -12.30 -16.99
CA LEU A 8 24.60 -11.65 -15.72
C LEU A 8 23.83 -10.34 -15.92
N PHE A 9 24.26 -9.51 -16.89
CA PHE A 9 23.59 -8.25 -17.20
C PHE A 9 22.14 -8.47 -17.64
N PHE A 10 21.90 -9.48 -18.48
CA PHE A 10 20.55 -9.84 -18.95
C PHE A 10 19.65 -10.36 -17.82
N LEU A 11 20.23 -11.11 -16.88
CA LEU A 11 19.50 -11.61 -15.70
C LEU A 11 19.11 -10.46 -14.75
N VAL A 12 20.00 -9.50 -14.56
CA VAL A 12 19.74 -8.31 -13.73
C VAL A 12 18.66 -7.42 -14.35
N THR A 13 18.71 -7.17 -15.66
CA THR A 13 17.68 -6.37 -16.33
C THR A 13 16.32 -7.06 -16.33
N LEU A 14 16.28 -8.38 -16.50
CA LEU A 14 15.05 -9.17 -16.40
C LEU A 14 14.45 -9.16 -14.98
N TRP A 15 15.28 -9.15 -13.94
CA TRP A 15 14.78 -9.01 -12.57
C TRP A 15 14.19 -7.64 -12.28
N MET A 16 14.77 -6.58 -12.85
CA MET A 16 14.25 -5.22 -12.69
C MET A 16 12.87 -5.04 -13.34
N THR A 17 12.60 -5.70 -14.48
CA THR A 17 11.27 -5.62 -15.12
C THR A 17 10.19 -6.41 -14.38
N LEU A 18 10.56 -7.51 -13.71
CA LEU A 18 9.65 -8.30 -12.89
C LEU A 18 9.37 -7.68 -11.50
N SER A 19 10.26 -6.80 -11.01
CA SER A 19 10.06 -6.14 -9.71
C SER A 19 9.04 -5.00 -9.75
N CYS A 20 8.58 -4.60 -10.93
CA CYS A 20 7.53 -3.58 -11.09
C CYS A 20 6.14 -4.21 -10.85
N GLY A 21 5.91 -4.68 -9.63
CA GLY A 21 4.58 -4.99 -9.15
C GLY A 21 3.95 -3.69 -8.66
N SER A 22 3.11 -3.07 -9.47
CA SER A 22 2.24 -2.00 -8.99
C SER A 22 1.31 -2.60 -7.93
N ARG A 23 1.48 -2.20 -6.67
CA ARG A 23 0.38 -2.30 -5.71
C ARG A 23 -0.73 -1.40 -6.27
N GLU A 24 -1.72 -2.00 -6.91
CA GLU A 24 -2.90 -1.28 -7.38
C GLU A 24 -3.61 -0.68 -6.16
N GLY A 25 -3.74 0.65 -6.14
CA GLY A 25 -4.34 1.36 -5.02
C GLY A 25 -3.63 2.68 -4.69
N THR A 26 -4.36 3.57 -4.02
CA THR A 26 -3.83 4.74 -3.36
C THR A 26 -3.33 4.36 -1.96
N LEU A 27 -2.11 4.78 -1.64
CA LEU A 27 -1.53 4.60 -0.32
C LEU A 27 -1.82 5.84 0.53
N ILE A 28 -2.67 5.69 1.54
CA ILE A 28 -2.94 6.71 2.55
C ILE A 28 -2.02 6.47 3.72
N GLN A 29 -1.18 7.46 4.04
CA GLN A 29 -0.25 7.41 5.15
C GLN A 29 -0.47 8.61 6.05
N GLY A 30 -0.33 8.40 7.35
CA GLY A 30 -0.50 9.46 8.32
C GLY A 30 0.01 9.08 9.68
N ARG A 31 -0.10 10.05 10.59
CA ARG A 31 0.21 9.90 12.00
C ARG A 31 -0.89 10.54 12.82
N ILE A 32 -1.42 9.80 13.78
CA ILE A 32 -2.37 10.30 14.77
C ILE A 32 -1.62 10.43 16.09
N GLU A 33 -1.66 11.62 16.67
CA GLU A 33 -1.13 11.83 18.02
C GLU A 33 -2.21 11.53 19.06
N HIS A 34 -1.80 11.01 20.22
CA HIS A 34 -2.70 10.68 21.34
C HIS A 34 -3.84 9.71 20.99
N ILE A 35 -3.51 8.59 20.33
CA ILE A 35 -4.44 7.48 20.15
C ILE A 35 -4.22 6.44 21.25
N ASP A 36 -5.29 6.09 21.97
CA ASP A 36 -5.24 5.06 23.03
C ASP A 36 -5.40 3.63 22.47
N SER A 37 -5.92 3.50 21.24
CA SER A 37 -6.09 2.22 20.54
C SER A 37 -4.94 1.93 19.56
N SER A 38 -4.64 0.65 19.37
CA SER A 38 -3.65 0.20 18.38
C SER A 38 -4.21 0.11 16.95
N TYR A 39 -5.43 0.59 16.71
CA TYR A 39 -6.08 0.52 15.41
C TYR A 39 -7.06 1.69 15.20
N ILE A 40 -7.27 2.01 13.92
CA ILE A 40 -8.28 2.94 13.40
C ILE A 40 -9.27 2.13 12.58
N VAL A 41 -10.54 2.54 12.56
CA VAL A 41 -11.55 1.95 11.68
C VAL A 41 -11.76 2.88 10.49
N ALA A 42 -11.55 2.35 9.28
CA ALA A 42 -11.91 3.03 8.05
C ALA A 42 -13.16 2.37 7.46
N THR A 43 -14.07 3.20 6.95
CA THR A 43 -15.28 2.72 6.29
C THR A 43 -15.44 3.39 4.94
N HIS A 44 -15.80 2.62 3.92
CA HIS A 44 -16.13 3.17 2.62
C HIS A 44 -17.31 2.41 2.01
N LEU A 45 -18.03 3.09 1.13
CA LEU A 45 -19.07 2.47 0.32
C LEU A 45 -18.42 1.89 -0.94
N SER A 46 -18.66 0.61 -1.18
CA SER A 46 -18.27 -0.07 -2.42
C SER A 46 -19.53 -0.65 -3.06
N SER A 47 -19.99 -0.01 -4.13
CA SER A 47 -21.29 -0.32 -4.76
C SER A 47 -22.43 -0.30 -3.72
N ASP A 48 -23.09 -1.43 -3.49
CA ASP A 48 -24.20 -1.57 -2.54
C ASP A 48 -23.75 -2.10 -1.16
N SER A 49 -22.44 -2.18 -0.92
CA SER A 49 -21.85 -2.72 0.31
C SER A 49 -21.11 -1.65 1.11
N LEU A 50 -21.26 -1.69 2.43
CA LEU A 50 -20.41 -0.94 3.35
C LEU A 50 -19.22 -1.82 3.74
N VAL A 51 -18.02 -1.39 3.39
CA VAL A 51 -16.77 -2.05 3.77
C VAL A 51 -16.24 -1.40 5.04
N ILE A 52 -15.81 -2.22 5.99
CA ILE A 52 -15.24 -1.79 7.27
C ILE A 52 -13.88 -2.45 7.42
N ASP A 53 -12.83 -1.63 7.45
CA ASP A 53 -11.45 -2.05 7.59
C ASP A 53 -10.87 -1.60 8.93
N THR A 54 -10.15 -2.49 9.60
CA THR A 54 -9.34 -2.15 10.77
C THR A 54 -7.89 -1.92 10.34
N ILE A 55 -7.43 -0.67 10.45
CA ILE A 55 -6.08 -0.25 10.11
C ILE A 55 -5.23 -0.25 11.38
N GLN A 56 -4.18 -1.08 11.40
CA GLN A 56 -3.26 -1.10 12.54
C GLN A 56 -2.44 0.18 12.61
N VAL A 57 -2.22 0.64 13.84
CA VAL A 57 -1.40 1.81 14.16
C VAL A 57 -0.21 1.34 14.97
N ASP A 58 0.98 1.86 14.64
CA ASP A 58 2.17 1.55 15.41
C ASP A 58 2.26 2.31 16.74
N ASP A 59 3.27 1.98 17.54
CA ASP A 59 3.58 2.58 18.83
C ASP A 59 3.82 4.11 18.78
N LYS A 60 4.07 4.66 17.60
CA LYS A 60 4.30 6.09 17.35
C LYS A 60 3.08 6.78 16.73
N GLY A 61 1.96 6.09 16.62
CA GLY A 61 0.72 6.61 16.06
C GLY A 61 0.69 6.60 14.53
N ARG A 62 1.63 5.94 13.84
CA ARG A 62 1.73 5.93 12.37
C ARG A 62 0.89 4.81 11.79
N PHE A 63 0.23 5.10 10.67
CA PHE A 63 -0.57 4.12 9.93
C PHE A 63 -0.29 4.21 8.43
N SER A 64 -0.51 3.09 7.74
CA SER A 64 -0.43 3.00 6.29
C SER A 64 -1.58 2.12 5.81
N TYR A 65 -2.44 2.68 4.97
CA TYR A 65 -3.63 2.02 4.45
C TYR A 65 -3.61 2.08 2.94
N ALA A 66 -3.56 0.90 2.31
CA ALA A 66 -3.66 0.77 0.87
C ALA A 66 -5.12 0.49 0.52
N THR A 67 -5.73 1.38 -0.27
CA THR A 67 -7.11 1.24 -0.71
C THR A 67 -7.24 1.69 -2.15
N ASN A 68 -8.26 1.23 -2.87
CA ASN A 68 -8.60 1.72 -4.19
C ASN A 68 -9.82 2.64 -4.04
N PRO A 69 -9.62 3.95 -3.82
CA PRO A 69 -10.74 4.85 -3.65
C PRO A 69 -11.50 4.96 -4.97
N ASP A 70 -12.76 4.54 -4.98
CA ASP A 70 -13.67 4.89 -6.05
C ASP A 70 -13.89 6.41 -6.07
N THR A 71 -14.29 6.94 -7.23
CA THR A 71 -14.52 8.39 -7.45
C THR A 71 -15.53 9.04 -6.50
N LEU A 72 -16.29 8.23 -5.75
CA LEU A 72 -17.30 8.67 -4.78
C LEU A 72 -16.80 8.60 -3.32
N THR A 73 -15.56 8.19 -3.07
CA THR A 73 -15.00 8.09 -1.72
C THR A 73 -14.65 9.49 -1.20
N ALA A 74 -15.42 9.98 -0.22
CA ALA A 74 -15.13 11.24 0.48
C ALA A 74 -14.41 10.96 1.81
N TYR A 75 -13.42 11.78 2.14
CA TYR A 75 -12.71 11.78 3.42
C TYR A 75 -13.15 13.02 4.22
N SER A 76 -13.59 12.85 5.46
CA SER A 76 -14.04 13.94 6.35
C SER A 76 -13.43 13.81 7.73
#